data_AF-A0A8C8K8Z8-F1
#
_entry.id   AF-A0A8C8K8Z8-F1
#
_cell.length_a   1.000
_cell.length_b   1.000
_cell.length_c   1.000
_cell.angle_alpha   90.00
_cell.angle_beta   90.00
_cell.angle_gamma   90.00
#
_symmetry.space_group_name_H-M   'P 1'
#
loop_
_entity.id
_entity.type
_entity.pdbx_description
1 polymer ?
#
loop_
_entity_poly.entity_id
_entity_poly.type
_entity_poly.pdbx_seq_one_letter_code
_entity_poly.pdbx_strand_id
1 'polypeptide(L)'
;MSLTVPPDPTATMSLEASTPAPDLAPAPDLAPAPDLAPAPDLVPDPAPDLAPELTPDSAQAPELASDPAPTPAPPVPVMNPGCKIMTFRPTMEEFKDFAKYVAYMETQGAHRAGLAKVIPPKGWKPRQSYDTIEEMVIPAPIMQVVTGQSGLFTQYNIQKKSMTVGEYRQLANSRTYCTPRHKDFDDLERKYWKNLTFVSPIYGADVSGSIYDPEIGEWNIGHLNTLLDMVEQECGIVIEGVNTPYLYFGMWKTTFAWHTEDMDLYSINYLHFGEPKSWYAVPPEHGKRLERLAQGFFPGSSQGCDAFLRHKMTLISPSILKKYSIPFDRITQEEGEFMVTFPYGYHAGFNHGFNCAESTNFATLRWIDYGKMATQCTCRKDMVKISMDVFVRCLQPERYEQWKQGKDGTVLDHQRPTTLNSPELEHWRANRTDGPAAQLQKNYYTI
;
A
#
# COMPACT_ATOMS: atom_id res chain seq x y z
N MET A 1 51.45 -0.35 -48.21
CA MET A 1 50.15 -0.01 -47.61
C MET A 1 49.23 -1.18 -47.92
N SER A 2 49.16 -2.20 -47.06
CA SER A 2 48.19 -2.33 -45.94
C SER A 2 46.82 -1.78 -46.35
N LEU A 3 45.78 -2.60 -46.47
CA LEU A 3 45.12 -3.26 -45.35
C LEU A 3 44.56 -4.64 -45.73
N THR A 4 45.02 -5.65 -44.99
CA THR A 4 44.42 -6.98 -44.85
C THR A 4 43.38 -6.95 -43.73
N VAL A 5 42.22 -7.57 -44.00
CA VAL A 5 41.26 -8.04 -43.00
C VAL A 5 41.89 -9.17 -42.17
N PRO A 6 41.62 -9.24 -40.86
CA PRO A 6 41.49 -10.54 -40.21
C PRO A 6 40.23 -10.67 -39.33
N PRO A 7 39.92 -11.89 -38.87
CA PRO A 7 38.55 -12.37 -38.66
C PRO A 7 38.14 -12.49 -37.18
N ASP A 8 36.86 -12.83 -37.04
CA ASP A 8 36.17 -13.39 -35.87
C ASP A 8 36.98 -14.50 -35.15
N PRO A 9 36.96 -14.54 -33.82
CA PRO A 9 37.13 -15.77 -33.08
C PRO A 9 35.91 -16.06 -32.19
N THR A 10 35.26 -17.16 -32.56
CA THR A 10 34.45 -18.01 -31.70
C THR A 10 35.28 -18.44 -30.49
N ALA A 11 34.81 -18.16 -29.27
CA ALA A 11 35.30 -18.76 -28.05
C ALA A 11 34.13 -19.46 -27.34
N THR A 12 34.06 -20.76 -27.58
CA THR A 12 33.41 -21.76 -26.72
C THR A 12 34.09 -21.75 -25.35
N MET A 13 33.34 -21.45 -24.29
CA MET A 13 33.69 -21.92 -22.94
C MET A 13 32.64 -22.91 -22.47
N SER A 14 33.17 -24.09 -22.17
CA SER A 14 32.50 -25.31 -21.81
C SER A 14 31.81 -25.22 -20.45
N LEU A 15 30.70 -25.93 -20.35
CA LEU A 15 30.06 -26.36 -19.12
C LEU A 15 31.06 -27.12 -18.23
N GLU A 16 31.31 -26.62 -17.03
CA GLU A 16 31.78 -27.46 -15.93
C GLU A 16 30.61 -27.73 -14.99
N ALA A 17 30.24 -29.02 -14.94
CA ALA A 17 29.28 -29.57 -14.01
C ALA A 17 29.85 -29.48 -12.59
N SER A 18 29.17 -28.75 -11.72
CA SER A 18 29.43 -28.78 -10.29
C SER A 18 28.89 -30.10 -9.73
N THR A 19 29.80 -30.86 -9.11
CA THR A 19 29.53 -32.10 -8.39
C THR A 19 28.62 -31.86 -7.18
N PRO A 20 27.76 -32.83 -6.81
CA PRO A 20 26.87 -32.69 -5.67
C PRO A 20 27.63 -32.84 -4.34
N ALA A 21 27.34 -31.95 -3.40
CA ALA A 21 27.79 -32.03 -2.01
C ALA A 21 27.16 -33.25 -1.30
N PRO A 22 27.87 -33.89 -0.35
CA PRO A 22 27.46 -35.16 0.25
C PRO A 22 26.30 -35.02 1.25
N ASP A 23 25.51 -36.09 1.33
CA ASP A 23 24.41 -36.32 2.28
C ASP A 23 24.81 -35.99 3.73
N LEU A 24 24.07 -35.06 4.34
CA LEU A 24 24.09 -34.84 5.78
C LEU A 24 23.19 -35.88 6.44
N ALA A 25 23.81 -36.80 7.18
CA ALA A 25 23.14 -37.77 8.03
C ALA A 25 22.23 -37.08 9.08
N PRO A 26 21.11 -37.70 9.48
CA PRO A 26 20.20 -37.12 10.46
C PRO A 26 20.84 -37.08 11.86
N ALA A 27 20.64 -35.96 12.56
CA ALA A 27 21.07 -35.77 13.94
C ALA A 27 20.34 -36.75 14.89
N PRO A 28 21.01 -37.22 15.96
CA PRO A 28 20.40 -38.15 16.92
C PRO A 28 19.39 -37.46 17.85
N ASP A 29 18.36 -38.21 18.22
CA ASP A 29 17.31 -37.85 19.19
C ASP A 29 17.89 -37.30 20.51
N LEU A 30 17.45 -36.09 20.89
CA LEU A 30 17.65 -35.56 22.23
C LEU A 30 16.61 -36.17 23.17
N ALA A 31 17.09 -36.96 24.13
CA ALA A 31 16.32 -37.50 25.24
C ALA A 31 15.68 -36.38 26.09
N PRO A 32 14.52 -36.63 26.73
CA PRO A 32 13.83 -35.63 27.54
C PRO A 32 14.57 -35.36 28.86
N ALA A 33 14.57 -34.09 29.27
CA ALA A 33 15.09 -33.64 30.56
C ALA A 33 14.29 -34.22 31.75
N PRO A 34 14.91 -34.45 32.92
CA PRO A 34 14.23 -35.04 34.07
C PRO A 34 13.36 -34.01 34.83
N ASP A 35 12.25 -34.52 35.38
CA ASP A 35 11.30 -33.84 36.27
C ASP A 35 11.99 -33.14 37.46
N LEU A 36 11.71 -31.86 37.63
CA LEU A 36 11.97 -31.13 38.87
C LEU A 36 10.70 -31.16 39.73
N ALA A 37 10.84 -31.76 40.92
CA ALA A 37 9.85 -31.86 41.97
C ALA A 37 9.37 -30.49 42.49
N PRO A 38 8.15 -30.39 43.06
CA PRO A 38 7.55 -29.13 43.47
C PRO A 38 8.13 -28.62 44.80
N ALA A 39 8.35 -27.32 44.89
CA ALA A 39 8.66 -26.62 46.14
C ALA A 39 7.36 -26.36 46.95
N PRO A 40 7.44 -26.28 48.30
CA PRO A 40 6.28 -26.44 49.18
C PRO A 40 5.46 -25.16 49.41
N ASP A 41 4.20 -25.40 49.77
CA ASP A 41 3.17 -24.44 50.16
C ASP A 41 3.62 -23.47 51.26
N LEU A 42 3.45 -22.17 51.01
CA LEU A 42 3.47 -21.13 52.05
C LEU A 42 2.04 -20.73 52.41
N VAL A 43 1.70 -21.06 53.66
CA VAL A 43 0.46 -20.71 54.37
C VAL A 43 0.39 -19.20 54.61
N PRO A 44 -0.77 -18.53 54.42
CA PRO A 44 -0.95 -17.15 54.83
C PRO A 44 -1.49 -17.09 56.27
N ASP A 45 -0.96 -16.18 57.08
CA ASP A 45 -1.42 -15.90 58.44
C ASP A 45 -1.29 -14.40 58.75
N PRO A 46 -1.98 -13.84 59.76
CA PRO A 46 -3.27 -13.19 59.57
C PRO A 46 -3.26 -11.68 59.84
N ALA A 47 -4.36 -11.02 59.48
CA ALA A 47 -4.61 -9.60 59.74
C ALA A 47 -4.75 -9.29 61.25
N PRO A 48 -4.45 -8.05 61.68
CA PRO A 48 -5.00 -7.50 62.92
C PRO A 48 -6.05 -6.40 62.70
N ASP A 49 -7.00 -6.42 63.63
CA ASP A 49 -8.25 -5.66 63.81
C ASP A 49 -8.08 -4.16 64.13
N LEU A 50 -9.12 -3.37 63.78
CA LEU A 50 -9.82 -2.28 64.49
C LEU A 50 -8.99 -1.29 65.35
N ALA A 51 -9.03 0.05 65.28
CA ALA A 51 -10.07 1.11 65.18
C ALA A 51 -9.34 2.44 65.62
N PRO A 52 -9.90 3.68 65.68
CA PRO A 52 -11.30 4.11 65.51
C PRO A 52 -11.52 5.32 64.56
N GLU A 53 -12.81 5.58 64.30
CA GLU A 53 -13.36 6.77 63.64
C GLU A 53 -12.89 8.10 64.25
N LEU A 54 -12.51 9.03 63.37
CA LEU A 54 -12.40 10.45 63.66
C LEU A 54 -13.29 11.21 62.66
N THR A 55 -14.35 11.82 63.18
CA THR A 55 -15.20 12.78 62.48
C THR A 55 -14.42 14.06 62.17
N PRO A 56 -14.45 14.61 60.94
CA PRO A 56 -14.00 15.98 60.71
C PRO A 56 -15.16 16.95 60.90
N ASP A 57 -14.96 17.84 61.85
CA ASP A 57 -15.78 19.01 62.14
C ASP A 57 -15.72 20.03 60.99
N SER A 58 -16.76 20.85 60.90
CA SER A 58 -17.04 21.76 59.80
C SER A 58 -16.11 22.99 59.81
N ALA A 59 -15.44 23.25 58.69
CA ALA A 59 -14.87 24.56 58.39
C ALA A 59 -15.11 24.91 56.91
N GLN A 60 -16.06 25.82 56.68
CA GLN A 60 -16.38 26.39 55.37
C GLN A 60 -15.20 27.25 54.87
N ALA A 61 -14.67 26.89 53.70
CA ALA A 61 -13.85 27.76 52.85
C ALA A 61 -14.73 28.25 51.68
N PRO A 62 -14.53 29.48 51.18
CA PRO A 62 -15.42 30.09 50.20
C PRO A 62 -15.30 29.39 48.83
N GLU A 63 -16.44 28.99 48.26
CA GLU A 63 -16.55 28.46 46.90
C GLU A 63 -16.10 29.52 45.88
N LEU A 64 -14.97 29.27 45.21
CA LEU A 64 -14.74 29.85 43.89
C LEU A 64 -15.66 29.11 42.91
N ALA A 65 -16.54 29.86 42.24
CA ALA A 65 -17.35 29.34 41.15
C ALA A 65 -16.43 28.76 40.06
N SER A 66 -16.36 27.43 39.98
CA SER A 66 -15.80 26.72 38.84
C SER A 66 -16.81 26.74 37.71
N ASP A 67 -16.43 27.29 36.56
CA ASP A 67 -17.20 27.15 35.32
C ASP A 67 -17.55 25.68 35.07
N PRO A 68 -18.77 25.37 34.60
CA PRO A 68 -19.16 23.99 34.35
C PRO A 68 -18.22 23.37 33.32
N ALA A 69 -17.62 22.24 33.69
CA ALA A 69 -16.84 21.41 32.78
C ALA A 69 -17.65 21.17 31.49
N PRO A 70 -17.04 21.30 30.31
CA PRO A 70 -17.76 21.07 29.05
C PRO A 70 -18.32 19.64 29.06
N THR A 71 -19.64 19.54 28.93
CA THR A 71 -20.36 18.28 28.75
C THR A 71 -19.63 17.44 27.70
N PRO A 72 -19.30 16.16 27.96
CA PRO A 72 -18.67 15.31 26.96
C PRO A 72 -19.60 15.25 25.74
N ALA A 73 -19.05 15.62 24.58
CA ALA A 73 -19.77 15.52 23.32
C ALA A 73 -20.34 14.10 23.16
N PRO A 74 -21.57 13.95 22.63
CA PRO A 74 -22.15 12.62 22.41
C PRO A 74 -21.18 11.77 21.58
N PRO A 75 -21.03 10.47 21.87
CA PRO A 75 -20.13 9.60 21.13
C PRO A 75 -20.50 9.63 19.66
N VAL A 76 -19.59 10.11 18.83
CA VAL A 76 -19.76 10.14 17.38
C VAL A 76 -19.99 8.70 16.92
N PRO A 77 -21.05 8.40 16.16
CA PRO A 77 -21.33 7.03 15.75
C PRO A 77 -20.17 6.49 14.92
N VAL A 78 -19.60 5.35 15.35
CA VAL A 78 -18.49 4.70 14.67
C VAL A 78 -18.99 4.12 13.35
N MET A 79 -18.61 4.75 12.23
CA MET A 79 -18.94 4.26 10.90
C MET A 79 -18.10 3.01 10.53
N ASN A 80 -18.69 2.11 9.73
CA ASN A 80 -18.10 0.84 9.31
C ASN A 80 -17.45 0.03 10.47
N PRO A 81 -18.20 -0.34 11.53
CA PRO A 81 -17.64 -1.01 12.70
C PRO A 81 -17.01 -2.38 12.41
N GLY A 82 -17.38 -3.01 11.28
CA GLY A 82 -16.80 -4.28 10.83
C GLY A 82 -15.56 -4.15 9.94
N CYS A 83 -15.09 -2.93 9.68
CA CYS A 83 -13.96 -2.62 8.80
C CYS A 83 -14.03 -3.36 7.45
N LYS A 84 -15.22 -3.39 6.84
CA LYS A 84 -15.47 -4.08 5.57
C LYS A 84 -15.17 -3.18 4.39
N ILE A 85 -14.66 -3.78 3.30
CA ILE A 85 -14.40 -3.04 2.07
C ILE A 85 -15.72 -2.49 1.53
N MET A 86 -15.78 -1.18 1.35
CA MET A 86 -16.97 -0.49 0.87
C MET A 86 -16.89 -0.27 -0.64
N THR A 87 -18.04 -0.34 -1.32
CA THR A 87 -18.17 -0.01 -2.75
C THR A 87 -19.04 1.22 -2.91
N PHE A 88 -18.52 2.23 -3.61
CA PHE A 88 -19.19 3.50 -3.87
C PHE A 88 -19.58 3.63 -5.34
N ARG A 89 -20.67 4.35 -5.60
CA ARG A 89 -21.25 4.58 -6.94
C ARG A 89 -21.62 6.06 -7.10
N PRO A 90 -20.64 6.96 -7.27
CA PRO A 90 -20.90 8.39 -7.39
C PRO A 90 -21.82 8.72 -8.56
N THR A 91 -22.63 9.76 -8.40
CA THR A 91 -23.19 10.51 -9.52
C THR A 91 -22.09 11.29 -10.24
N MET A 92 -22.36 11.74 -11.46
CA MET A 92 -21.38 12.57 -12.20
C MET A 92 -21.02 13.85 -11.43
N GLU A 93 -21.96 14.45 -10.71
CA GLU A 93 -21.69 15.66 -9.91
C GLU A 93 -20.76 15.37 -8.74
N GLU A 94 -20.96 14.25 -8.03
CA GLU A 94 -20.07 13.83 -6.95
C GLU A 94 -18.69 13.40 -7.48
N PHE A 95 -18.62 12.88 -8.70
CA PHE A 95 -17.40 12.40 -9.33
C PHE A 95 -16.47 13.52 -9.84
N LYS A 96 -16.96 14.75 -10.01
CA LYS A 96 -16.13 15.87 -10.50
C LYS A 96 -14.96 16.23 -9.58
N ASP A 97 -15.16 16.16 -8.27
CA ASP A 97 -14.16 16.58 -7.28
C ASP A 97 -13.63 15.35 -6.53
N PHE A 98 -12.46 14.88 -6.95
CA PHE A 98 -11.78 13.73 -6.38
C PHE A 98 -11.55 13.87 -4.87
N ALA A 99 -10.95 14.99 -4.44
CA ALA A 99 -10.60 15.21 -3.03
C ALA A 99 -11.84 15.23 -2.15
N LYS A 100 -12.90 15.93 -2.59
CA LYS A 100 -14.20 15.97 -1.91
C LYS A 100 -14.80 14.58 -1.76
N TYR A 101 -14.74 13.77 -2.80
CA TYR A 101 -15.31 12.43 -2.76
C TYR A 101 -14.51 11.47 -1.87
N VAL A 102 -13.17 11.56 -1.87
CA VAL A 102 -12.32 10.80 -0.93
C VAL A 102 -12.66 11.16 0.52
N ALA A 103 -12.79 12.44 0.84
CA ALA A 103 -13.17 12.87 2.19
C ALA A 103 -14.57 12.34 2.56
N TYR A 104 -15.54 12.39 1.64
CA TYR A 104 -16.85 11.78 1.83
C TYR A 104 -16.74 10.28 2.13
N MET A 105 -15.97 9.51 1.36
CA MET A 105 -15.76 8.07 1.61
C MET A 105 -15.22 7.81 3.02
N GLU A 106 -14.28 8.63 3.51
CA GLU A 106 -13.78 8.53 4.88
C GLU A 106 -14.84 8.87 5.93
N THR A 107 -15.72 9.85 5.69
CA THR A 107 -16.86 10.11 6.61
C THR A 107 -17.79 8.91 6.74
N GLN A 108 -17.87 8.05 5.72
CA GLN A 108 -18.63 6.80 5.74
C GLN A 108 -17.85 5.61 6.36
N GLY A 109 -16.60 5.83 6.79
CA GLY A 109 -15.75 4.80 7.40
C GLY A 109 -15.02 3.88 6.40
N ALA A 110 -14.88 4.28 5.14
CA ALA A 110 -14.21 3.46 4.11
C ALA A 110 -12.74 3.17 4.44
N HIS A 111 -12.03 4.16 4.98
CA HIS A 111 -10.61 4.08 5.33
C HIS A 111 -10.29 3.01 6.37
N ARG A 112 -11.28 2.64 7.20
CA ARG A 112 -11.11 1.61 8.23
C ARG A 112 -10.85 0.22 7.67
N ALA A 113 -11.32 -0.07 6.44
CA ALA A 113 -11.02 -1.32 5.77
C ALA A 113 -9.61 -1.34 5.15
N GLY A 114 -8.95 -0.18 5.01
CA GLY A 114 -7.69 -0.02 4.30
C GLY A 114 -7.82 -0.01 2.78
N LEU A 115 -9.00 -0.33 2.25
CA LEU A 115 -9.30 -0.41 0.81
C LEU A 115 -10.78 -0.11 0.54
N ALA A 116 -11.06 0.60 -0.54
CA ALA A 116 -12.42 0.81 -1.05
C ALA A 116 -12.46 0.68 -2.57
N LYS A 117 -13.64 0.34 -3.09
CA LYS A 117 -13.93 0.34 -4.52
C LYS A 117 -14.80 1.54 -4.89
N VAL A 118 -14.52 2.15 -6.03
CA VAL A 118 -15.39 3.19 -6.63
C VAL A 118 -15.73 2.78 -8.06
N ILE A 119 -17.03 2.67 -8.33
CA ILE A 119 -17.53 2.36 -9.68
C ILE A 119 -17.97 3.69 -10.29
N PRO A 120 -17.27 4.19 -11.32
CA PRO A 120 -17.53 5.52 -11.86
C PRO A 120 -18.93 5.62 -12.48
N PRO A 121 -19.44 6.84 -12.68
CA PRO A 121 -20.75 7.05 -13.28
C PRO A 121 -20.85 6.39 -14.66
N LYS A 122 -22.02 5.80 -14.95
CA LYS A 122 -22.25 5.14 -16.24
C LYS A 122 -22.00 6.11 -17.40
N GLY A 123 -21.14 5.71 -18.33
CA GLY A 123 -20.80 6.49 -19.52
C GLY A 123 -19.53 7.32 -19.38
N TRP A 124 -19.01 7.52 -18.17
CA TRP A 124 -17.65 8.04 -18.00
C TRP A 124 -16.64 7.00 -18.47
N LYS A 125 -15.65 7.45 -19.24
CA LYS A 125 -14.50 6.64 -19.67
C LYS A 125 -13.28 7.55 -19.71
N PRO A 126 -12.11 7.08 -19.24
CA PRO A 126 -10.89 7.87 -19.28
C PRO A 126 -10.21 7.84 -20.65
N ARG A 127 -10.64 6.96 -21.54
CA ARG A 127 -10.09 6.82 -22.89
C ARG A 127 -11.18 6.38 -23.87
N GLN A 128 -11.22 6.97 -25.07
CA GLN A 128 -12.18 6.61 -26.11
C GLN A 128 -11.87 5.25 -26.75
N SER A 129 -10.60 4.99 -27.06
CA SER A 129 -10.15 3.71 -27.64
C SER A 129 -8.76 3.31 -27.14
N TYR A 130 -8.57 2.01 -26.94
CA TYR A 130 -7.28 1.41 -26.57
C TYR A 130 -6.52 0.81 -27.77
N ASP A 131 -6.94 1.03 -29.02
CA ASP A 131 -6.33 0.35 -30.18
C ASP A 131 -4.82 0.62 -30.35
N THR A 132 -4.35 1.79 -29.93
CA THR A 132 -2.94 2.20 -30.06
C THR A 132 -2.02 1.65 -28.96
N ILE A 133 -2.57 0.98 -27.94
CA ILE A 133 -1.75 0.49 -26.82
C ILE A 133 -0.81 -0.64 -27.23
N GLU A 134 -1.13 -1.40 -28.29
CA GLU A 134 -0.39 -2.62 -28.64
C GLU A 134 1.06 -2.32 -29.04
N GLU A 135 1.31 -1.12 -29.56
CA GLU A 135 2.65 -0.65 -29.97
C GLU A 135 3.48 -0.12 -28.79
N MET A 136 2.85 0.13 -27.64
CA MET A 136 3.55 0.66 -26.47
C MET A 136 4.57 -0.35 -25.95
N VAL A 137 5.72 0.16 -25.51
CA VAL A 137 6.83 -0.65 -25.03
C VAL A 137 6.73 -0.84 -23.52
N ILE A 138 6.85 -2.09 -23.09
CA ILE A 138 7.11 -2.47 -21.70
C ILE A 138 8.64 -2.58 -21.56
N PRO A 139 9.34 -1.59 -20.96
CA PRO A 139 10.79 -1.52 -21.00
C PRO A 139 11.48 -2.59 -20.16
N ALA A 140 10.93 -2.91 -18.99
CA ALA A 140 11.55 -3.82 -18.02
C ALA A 140 10.53 -4.80 -17.41
N PRO A 141 9.91 -5.69 -18.21
CA PRO A 141 9.00 -6.70 -17.67
C PRO A 141 9.72 -7.62 -16.68
N ILE A 142 9.04 -8.01 -15.60
CA ILE A 142 9.62 -8.82 -14.52
C ILE A 142 8.99 -10.21 -14.45
N MET A 143 9.80 -11.26 -14.48
CA MET A 143 9.35 -12.62 -14.18
C MET A 143 9.31 -12.82 -12.66
N GLN A 144 8.16 -13.22 -12.15
CA GLN A 144 7.91 -13.37 -10.72
C GLN A 144 8.13 -14.82 -10.30
N VAL A 145 9.32 -15.11 -9.77
CA VAL A 145 9.66 -16.43 -9.25
C VAL A 145 9.21 -16.51 -7.80
N VAL A 146 8.32 -17.45 -7.49
CA VAL A 146 7.80 -17.62 -6.13
C VAL A 146 8.34 -18.91 -5.53
N THR A 147 8.81 -18.83 -4.29
CA THR A 147 9.29 -19.95 -3.48
C THR A 147 8.54 -19.98 -2.16
N GLY A 148 8.27 -21.17 -1.61
CA GLY A 148 7.54 -21.33 -0.37
C GLY A 148 6.46 -22.39 -0.46
N GLN A 149 5.70 -22.55 0.61
CA GLN A 149 4.69 -23.61 0.73
C GLN A 149 3.67 -23.26 1.82
N SER A 150 2.56 -24.00 1.85
CA SER A 150 1.56 -23.92 2.92
C SER A 150 1.03 -22.52 3.18
N GLY A 151 0.92 -21.68 2.14
CA GLY A 151 0.37 -20.34 2.24
C GLY A 151 1.36 -19.25 2.66
N LEU A 152 2.65 -19.56 2.77
CA LEU A 152 3.74 -18.63 3.08
C LEU A 152 4.77 -18.70 1.96
N PHE A 153 5.00 -17.58 1.27
CA PHE A 153 5.91 -17.54 0.14
C PHE A 153 6.73 -16.25 0.08
N THR A 154 7.89 -16.36 -0.57
CA THR A 154 8.74 -15.23 -0.95
C THR A 154 8.82 -15.19 -2.48
N GLN A 155 8.52 -14.01 -3.03
CA GLN A 155 8.64 -13.70 -4.45
C GLN A 155 9.97 -13.00 -4.74
N TYR A 156 10.57 -13.33 -5.88
CA TYR A 156 11.74 -12.67 -6.45
C TYR A 156 11.45 -12.24 -7.88
N ASN A 157 11.97 -11.10 -8.27
CA ASN A 157 11.77 -10.54 -9.60
C ASN A 157 13.02 -10.76 -10.45
N ILE A 158 12.86 -11.35 -11.64
CA ILE A 158 13.92 -11.48 -12.65
C ILE A 158 13.52 -10.64 -13.85
N GLN A 159 14.25 -9.54 -14.08
CA GLN A 159 14.01 -8.68 -15.23
C GLN A 159 14.19 -9.45 -16.55
N LYS A 160 13.28 -9.20 -17.49
CA LYS A 160 13.28 -9.73 -18.86
C LYS A 160 13.56 -8.62 -19.85
N LYS A 161 13.81 -9.02 -21.10
CA LYS A 161 14.00 -8.07 -22.21
C LYS A 161 12.70 -7.30 -22.45
N SER A 162 12.85 -6.06 -22.90
CA SER A 162 11.73 -5.23 -23.32
C SER A 162 10.89 -5.93 -24.38
N MET A 163 9.59 -5.67 -24.38
CA MET A 163 8.63 -6.19 -25.36
C MET A 163 7.49 -5.19 -25.54
N THR A 164 6.73 -5.31 -26.62
CA THR A 164 5.51 -4.49 -26.79
C THR A 164 4.34 -5.06 -26.00
N VAL A 165 3.31 -4.24 -25.77
CA VAL A 165 2.05 -4.71 -25.17
C VAL A 165 1.38 -5.77 -26.04
N GLY A 166 1.47 -5.67 -27.37
CA GLY A 166 0.97 -6.68 -28.30
C GLY A 166 1.68 -8.04 -28.13
N GLU A 167 3.01 -8.04 -28.05
CA GLU A 167 3.80 -9.25 -27.75
C GLU A 167 3.45 -9.84 -26.38
N TYR A 168 3.31 -8.97 -25.38
CA TYR A 168 2.93 -9.35 -24.03
C TYR A 168 1.53 -9.98 -23.98
N ARG A 169 0.55 -9.41 -24.71
CA ARG A 169 -0.82 -9.94 -24.82
C ARG A 169 -0.84 -11.33 -25.45
N GLN A 170 -0.07 -11.54 -26.52
CA GLN A 170 0.05 -12.85 -27.15
C GLN A 170 0.65 -13.87 -26.18
N LEU A 171 1.68 -13.48 -25.42
CA LEU A 171 2.31 -14.32 -24.41
C LEU A 171 1.34 -14.68 -23.28
N ALA A 172 0.65 -13.68 -22.72
CA ALA A 172 -0.33 -13.83 -21.64
C ALA A 172 -1.49 -14.78 -22.02
N ASN A 173 -1.89 -14.78 -23.28
CA ASN A 173 -2.96 -15.63 -23.80
C ASN A 173 -2.47 -16.97 -24.39
N SER A 174 -1.17 -17.23 -24.37
CA SER A 174 -0.62 -18.51 -24.81
C SER A 174 -1.06 -19.65 -23.87
N ARG A 175 -1.06 -20.89 -24.38
CA ARG A 175 -1.42 -22.09 -23.60
C ARG A 175 -0.67 -22.23 -22.26
N THR A 176 0.54 -21.67 -22.18
CA THR A 176 1.40 -21.75 -20.99
C THR A 176 0.95 -20.78 -19.89
N TYR A 177 0.52 -19.57 -20.26
CA TYR A 177 0.25 -18.48 -19.32
C TYR A 177 -1.23 -18.11 -19.21
N CYS A 178 -2.10 -18.62 -20.08
CA CYS A 178 -3.52 -18.27 -20.07
C CYS A 178 -4.19 -18.67 -18.75
N THR A 179 -5.23 -17.93 -18.41
CA THR A 179 -6.07 -18.20 -17.25
C THR A 179 -6.62 -19.63 -17.31
N PRO A 180 -6.48 -20.43 -16.22
CA PRO A 180 -7.03 -21.77 -16.20
C PRO A 180 -8.55 -21.72 -16.18
N ARG A 181 -9.21 -22.69 -16.81
CA ARG A 181 -10.67 -22.86 -16.70
C ARG A 181 -11.07 -22.95 -15.23
N HIS A 182 -12.06 -22.19 -14.81
CA HIS A 182 -12.56 -22.13 -13.44
C HIS A 182 -14.05 -21.88 -13.42
N LYS A 183 -14.71 -22.21 -12.31
CA LYS A 183 -16.17 -22.08 -12.17
C LYS A 183 -16.60 -20.69 -11.69
N ASP A 184 -15.85 -20.16 -10.73
CA ASP A 184 -16.12 -18.93 -10.01
C ASP A 184 -14.81 -18.37 -9.44
N PHE A 185 -14.89 -17.22 -8.79
CA PHE A 185 -13.73 -16.57 -8.16
C PHE A 185 -13.09 -17.41 -7.07
N ASP A 186 -13.87 -18.15 -6.29
CA ASP A 186 -13.33 -19.02 -5.24
C ASP A 186 -12.50 -20.17 -5.82
N ASP A 187 -12.93 -20.72 -6.95
CA ASP A 187 -12.19 -21.74 -7.69
C ASP A 187 -10.91 -21.19 -8.31
N LEU A 188 -10.95 -19.95 -8.82
CA LEU A 188 -9.76 -19.29 -9.35
C LEU A 188 -8.76 -18.95 -8.25
N GLU A 189 -9.22 -18.42 -7.12
CA GLU A 189 -8.38 -18.12 -5.94
C GLU A 189 -7.71 -19.37 -5.39
N ARG A 190 -8.44 -20.49 -5.27
CA ARG A 190 -7.85 -21.78 -4.87
C ARG A 190 -6.75 -22.22 -5.83
N LYS A 191 -6.96 -22.06 -7.15
CA LYS A 191 -5.95 -22.39 -8.16
C LYS A 191 -4.75 -21.46 -8.11
N TYR A 192 -4.95 -20.18 -7.83
CA TYR A 192 -3.86 -19.22 -7.65
C TYR A 192 -2.94 -19.67 -6.51
N TRP A 193 -3.47 -19.83 -5.30
CA TRP A 193 -2.66 -20.21 -4.13
C TRP A 193 -2.06 -21.61 -4.24
N LYS A 194 -2.74 -22.55 -4.90
CA LYS A 194 -2.21 -23.91 -5.13
C LYS A 194 -1.06 -23.97 -6.13
N ASN A 195 -1.09 -23.11 -7.17
CA ASN A 195 -0.16 -23.21 -8.29
C ASN A 195 0.86 -22.05 -8.33
N LEU A 196 0.97 -21.27 -7.26
CA LEU A 196 1.76 -20.04 -7.20
C LEU A 196 3.24 -20.25 -7.55
N THR A 197 3.82 -21.39 -7.17
CA THR A 197 5.23 -21.75 -7.38
C THR A 197 5.50 -22.43 -8.73
N PHE A 198 4.45 -22.76 -9.51
CA PHE A 198 4.59 -23.43 -10.81
C PHE A 198 4.48 -22.42 -11.93
N VAL A 199 5.36 -22.48 -12.93
CA VAL A 199 5.36 -21.57 -14.11
C VAL A 199 5.37 -20.10 -13.71
N SER A 200 6.54 -19.51 -13.49
CA SER A 200 6.66 -18.09 -13.08
C SER A 200 6.04 -17.14 -14.11
N PRO A 201 5.01 -16.34 -13.75
CA PRO A 201 4.40 -15.39 -14.68
C PRO A 201 5.34 -14.20 -14.91
N ILE A 202 5.08 -13.44 -15.98
CA ILE A 202 5.80 -12.19 -16.28
C ILE A 202 4.84 -11.04 -16.04
N TYR A 203 5.29 -9.95 -15.42
CA TYR A 203 4.48 -8.79 -15.11
C TYR A 203 5.11 -7.56 -15.76
N GLY A 204 4.35 -6.82 -16.57
CA GLY A 204 4.77 -5.51 -17.08
C GLY A 204 4.41 -4.42 -16.08
N ALA A 205 5.11 -4.38 -14.95
CA ALA A 205 4.89 -3.41 -13.89
C ALA A 205 5.76 -2.15 -14.07
N ASP A 206 5.39 -1.08 -13.37
CA ASP A 206 6.17 0.14 -13.21
C ASP A 206 6.52 0.81 -14.56
N VAL A 207 5.59 0.79 -15.52
CA VAL A 207 5.77 1.45 -16.82
C VAL A 207 5.32 2.91 -16.69
N SER A 208 6.24 3.85 -16.73
CA SER A 208 5.96 5.30 -16.66
C SER A 208 5.02 5.76 -17.77
N GLY A 209 3.91 6.41 -17.40
CA GLY A 209 2.98 7.01 -18.34
C GLY A 209 1.52 6.95 -17.88
N SER A 210 0.67 7.68 -18.60
CA SER A 210 -0.79 7.61 -18.47
C SER A 210 -1.40 7.31 -19.84
N ILE A 211 -2.49 6.55 -19.84
CA ILE A 211 -3.30 6.32 -21.05
C ILE A 211 -4.66 7.01 -20.98
N TYR A 212 -4.83 7.98 -20.08
CA TYR A 212 -5.98 8.89 -20.10
C TYR A 212 -5.93 9.78 -21.35
N ASP A 213 -7.09 10.08 -21.92
CA ASP A 213 -7.22 11.09 -22.97
C ASP A 213 -7.02 12.50 -22.36
N PRO A 214 -6.38 13.45 -23.07
CA PRO A 214 -6.01 14.75 -22.52
C PRO A 214 -7.20 15.60 -22.03
N GLU A 215 -8.40 15.37 -22.55
CA GLU A 215 -9.60 16.14 -22.22
C GLU A 215 -10.24 15.71 -20.89
N ILE A 216 -9.79 14.58 -20.31
CA ILE A 216 -10.39 14.03 -19.08
C ILE A 216 -9.85 14.77 -17.87
N GLY A 217 -10.72 15.55 -17.22
CA GLY A 217 -10.40 16.26 -15.97
C GLY A 217 -10.80 15.49 -14.71
N GLU A 218 -11.88 14.69 -14.77
CA GLU A 218 -12.38 13.97 -13.60
C GLU A 218 -11.53 12.73 -13.31
N TRP A 219 -11.00 12.62 -12.08
CA TRP A 219 -10.27 11.45 -11.60
C TRP A 219 -9.14 11.02 -12.55
N ASN A 220 -8.47 12.00 -13.14
CA ASN A 220 -7.30 11.78 -13.97
C ASN A 220 -6.10 11.41 -13.08
N ILE A 221 -5.62 10.17 -13.17
CA ILE A 221 -4.54 9.66 -12.32
C ILE A 221 -3.23 10.44 -12.57
N GLY A 222 -3.02 10.98 -13.77
CA GLY A 222 -1.90 11.86 -14.05
C GLY A 222 -1.97 13.20 -13.30
N HIS A 223 -3.18 13.66 -12.94
CA HIS A 223 -3.42 15.00 -12.40
C HIS A 223 -4.55 15.01 -11.35
N LEU A 224 -4.35 14.32 -10.22
CA LEU A 224 -5.36 14.25 -9.15
C LEU A 224 -5.50 15.55 -8.34
N ASN A 225 -4.57 16.49 -8.47
CA ASN A 225 -4.56 17.80 -7.81
C ASN A 225 -4.67 17.71 -6.27
N THR A 226 -3.75 16.95 -5.63
CA THR A 226 -3.81 16.67 -4.18
C THR A 226 -2.65 17.32 -3.41
N LEU A 227 -2.56 17.07 -2.09
CA LEU A 227 -1.46 17.62 -1.30
C LEU A 227 -0.08 17.11 -1.75
N LEU A 228 -0.03 15.97 -2.44
CA LEU A 228 1.26 15.41 -2.88
C LEU A 228 1.95 16.32 -3.90
N ASP A 229 1.19 17.15 -4.62
CA ASP A 229 1.71 18.14 -5.56
C ASP A 229 2.54 19.22 -4.85
N MET A 230 2.38 19.39 -3.53
CA MET A 230 3.25 20.26 -2.72
C MET A 230 4.72 19.84 -2.80
N VAL A 231 5.01 18.55 -2.97
CA VAL A 231 6.39 18.05 -3.10
C VAL A 231 7.03 18.60 -4.36
N GLU A 232 6.32 18.57 -5.48
CA GLU A 232 6.80 19.11 -6.73
C GLU A 232 6.87 20.64 -6.68
N GLN A 233 5.84 21.30 -6.15
CA GLN A 233 5.73 22.77 -6.14
C GLN A 233 6.74 23.45 -5.21
N GLU A 234 6.97 22.90 -4.01
CA GLU A 234 7.82 23.53 -3.00
C GLU A 234 9.27 23.02 -3.04
N CYS A 235 9.46 21.75 -3.40
CA CYS A 235 10.80 21.13 -3.39
C CYS A 235 11.36 20.91 -4.80
N GLY A 236 10.56 21.03 -5.86
CA GLY A 236 10.99 20.72 -7.23
C GLY A 236 11.32 19.24 -7.44
N ILE A 237 10.78 18.34 -6.61
CA ILE A 237 11.08 16.91 -6.64
C ILE A 237 9.96 16.16 -7.33
N VAL A 238 10.30 15.45 -8.42
CA VAL A 238 9.43 14.47 -9.07
C VAL A 238 9.91 13.07 -8.67
N ILE A 239 8.99 12.23 -8.21
CA ILE A 239 9.27 10.86 -7.78
C ILE A 239 8.39 9.93 -8.62
N GLU A 240 9.02 9.21 -9.54
CA GLU A 240 8.30 8.33 -10.46
C GLU A 240 7.42 7.31 -9.72
N GLY A 241 6.18 7.13 -10.18
CA GLY A 241 5.21 6.20 -9.58
C GLY A 241 4.53 6.70 -8.31
N VAL A 242 5.05 7.78 -7.71
CA VAL A 242 4.53 8.38 -6.47
C VAL A 242 3.72 9.62 -6.80
N ASN A 243 4.28 10.56 -7.54
CA ASN A 243 3.54 11.71 -8.09
C ASN A 243 3.44 11.68 -9.62
N THR A 244 3.86 10.58 -10.25
CA THR A 244 3.60 10.31 -11.68
C THR A 244 2.94 8.94 -11.84
N PRO A 245 2.07 8.77 -12.85
CA PRO A 245 1.34 7.53 -13.05
C PRO A 245 2.23 6.40 -13.55
N TYR A 246 1.95 5.19 -13.06
CA TYR A 246 2.48 3.93 -13.56
C TYR A 246 1.38 3.07 -14.18
N LEU A 247 1.72 2.44 -15.30
CA LEU A 247 0.93 1.42 -15.98
C LEU A 247 1.42 0.03 -15.60
N TYR A 248 0.46 -0.89 -15.49
CA TYR A 248 0.67 -2.26 -15.09
C TYR A 248 -0.06 -3.20 -16.04
N PHE A 249 0.71 -3.96 -16.82
CA PHE A 249 0.20 -5.00 -17.70
C PHE A 249 0.23 -6.34 -16.98
N GLY A 250 -0.91 -6.83 -16.51
CA GLY A 250 -1.03 -8.11 -15.82
C GLY A 250 -1.22 -9.30 -16.75
N MET A 251 -0.87 -10.49 -16.28
CA MET A 251 -1.30 -11.76 -16.86
C MET A 251 -1.75 -12.67 -15.71
N TRP A 252 -2.30 -13.84 -16.02
CA TRP A 252 -2.72 -14.77 -14.99
C TRP A 252 -1.59 -15.03 -13.99
N LYS A 253 -1.93 -14.91 -12.69
CA LYS A 253 -1.06 -15.18 -11.54
C LYS A 253 0.02 -14.11 -11.29
N THR A 254 0.13 -13.06 -12.10
CA THR A 254 0.99 -11.94 -11.68
C THR A 254 0.45 -11.33 -10.39
N THR A 255 1.37 -11.05 -9.47
CA THR A 255 1.09 -10.84 -8.05
C THR A 255 1.68 -9.52 -7.57
N PHE A 256 0.96 -8.84 -6.69
CA PHE A 256 1.49 -7.77 -5.84
C PHE A 256 1.46 -8.23 -4.40
N ALA A 257 2.62 -8.22 -3.76
CA ALA A 257 2.82 -8.77 -2.42
C ALA A 257 2.21 -7.89 -1.33
N TRP A 258 2.18 -8.39 -0.09
CA TRP A 258 1.72 -7.60 1.06
C TRP A 258 2.61 -6.38 1.27
N HIS A 259 2.01 -5.19 1.16
CA HIS A 259 2.68 -3.92 1.42
C HIS A 259 1.69 -2.82 1.82
N THR A 260 2.24 -1.74 2.35
CA THR A 260 1.62 -0.40 2.35
C THR A 260 2.32 0.44 1.29
N GLU A 261 1.69 1.52 0.86
CA GLU A 261 2.30 2.48 -0.07
C GLU A 261 3.56 3.12 0.52
N ASP A 262 4.41 3.66 -0.34
CA ASP A 262 5.58 4.42 0.10
C ASP A 262 5.16 5.62 0.96
N MET A 263 5.89 5.82 2.07
CA MET A 263 5.53 6.79 3.11
C MET A 263 4.10 6.63 3.65
N ASP A 264 3.52 5.44 3.53
CA ASP A 264 2.15 5.10 3.91
C ASP A 264 1.10 6.05 3.31
N LEU A 265 1.34 6.49 2.07
CA LEU A 265 0.41 7.30 1.27
C LEU A 265 -0.90 6.56 0.98
N TYR A 266 -1.86 7.29 0.39
CA TYR A 266 -2.94 6.65 -0.33
C TYR A 266 -2.43 6.16 -1.70
N SER A 267 -3.13 5.21 -2.31
CA SER A 267 -3.03 4.96 -3.75
C SER A 267 -4.39 4.87 -4.40
N ILE A 268 -4.43 5.20 -5.68
CA ILE A 268 -5.59 4.97 -6.55
C ILE A 268 -5.15 4.08 -7.70
N ASN A 269 -5.98 3.09 -8.05
CA ASN A 269 -5.74 2.19 -9.15
C ASN A 269 -7.01 2.09 -10.02
N TYR A 270 -6.89 2.34 -11.32
CA TYR A 270 -7.97 2.15 -12.28
C TYR A 270 -7.66 0.98 -13.21
N LEU A 271 -8.60 0.06 -13.38
CA LEU A 271 -8.44 -1.07 -14.30
C LEU A 271 -9.01 -0.68 -15.67
N HIS A 272 -8.13 -0.32 -16.61
CA HIS A 272 -8.51 0.21 -17.91
C HIS A 272 -9.26 -0.79 -18.78
N PHE A 273 -8.74 -2.00 -18.87
CA PHE A 273 -9.32 -3.08 -19.67
C PHE A 273 -8.79 -4.46 -19.24
N GLY A 274 -9.52 -5.49 -19.66
CA GLY A 274 -9.10 -6.88 -19.60
C GLY A 274 -9.62 -7.62 -18.37
N GLU A 275 -8.90 -8.66 -17.98
CA GLU A 275 -9.35 -9.57 -16.93
C GLU A 275 -9.26 -8.95 -15.52
N PRO A 276 -10.07 -9.40 -14.56
CA PRO A 276 -10.17 -8.77 -13.25
C PRO A 276 -8.89 -8.86 -12.41
N LYS A 277 -8.86 -8.07 -11.33
CA LYS A 277 -7.79 -8.06 -10.31
C LYS A 277 -8.38 -8.33 -8.94
N SER A 278 -7.92 -9.38 -8.24
CA SER A 278 -8.34 -9.63 -6.86
C SER A 278 -7.43 -8.94 -5.88
N TRP A 279 -8.03 -8.38 -4.83
CA TRP A 279 -7.37 -7.66 -3.75
C TRP A 279 -7.72 -8.29 -2.40
N TYR A 280 -6.74 -8.31 -1.52
CA TYR A 280 -6.87 -8.55 -0.09
C TYR A 280 -6.47 -7.28 0.64
N ALA A 281 -7.18 -6.94 1.70
CA ALA A 281 -6.85 -5.79 2.55
C ALA A 281 -6.92 -6.17 4.03
N VAL A 282 -5.94 -5.69 4.80
CA VAL A 282 -5.96 -5.73 6.26
C VAL A 282 -6.26 -4.31 6.76
N PRO A 283 -7.27 -4.14 7.63
CA PRO A 283 -7.57 -2.85 8.26
C PRO A 283 -6.33 -2.19 8.87
N PRO A 284 -6.11 -0.86 8.72
CA PRO A 284 -4.96 -0.17 9.31
C PRO A 284 -4.83 -0.39 10.82
N GLU A 285 -5.97 -0.46 11.53
CA GLU A 285 -6.09 -0.80 12.97
C GLU A 285 -5.42 -2.15 13.35
N HIS A 286 -5.18 -3.01 12.36
CA HIS A 286 -4.59 -4.33 12.52
C HIS A 286 -3.28 -4.52 11.76
N GLY A 287 -2.74 -3.49 11.10
CA GLY A 287 -1.49 -3.55 10.34
C GLY A 287 -0.31 -4.07 11.18
N LYS A 288 -0.15 -3.57 12.42
CA LYS A 288 0.88 -4.04 13.36
C LYS A 288 0.78 -5.53 13.71
N ARG A 289 -0.42 -6.13 13.63
CA ARG A 289 -0.60 -7.58 13.87
C ARG A 289 -0.11 -8.39 12.67
N LEU A 290 -0.33 -7.90 11.44
CA LEU A 290 0.24 -8.50 10.24
C LEU A 290 1.76 -8.42 10.24
N GLU A 291 2.34 -7.26 10.63
CA GLU A 291 3.79 -7.09 10.75
C GLU A 291 4.42 -8.12 11.69
N ARG A 292 3.86 -8.29 12.91
CA ARG A 292 4.33 -9.28 13.88
C ARG A 292 4.20 -10.71 13.35
N LEU A 293 3.10 -11.04 12.67
CA LEU A 293 2.91 -12.35 12.05
C LEU A 293 3.99 -12.61 11.00
N ALA A 294 4.25 -11.62 10.13
CA ALA A 294 5.25 -11.72 9.09
C ALA A 294 6.67 -11.84 9.67
N GLN A 295 7.00 -11.07 10.72
CA GLN A 295 8.29 -11.20 11.42
C GLN A 295 8.50 -12.63 11.97
N GLY A 296 7.46 -13.24 12.55
CA GLY A 296 7.53 -14.60 13.06
C GLY A 296 7.79 -15.67 11.99
N PHE A 297 7.26 -15.48 10.78
CA PHE A 297 7.42 -16.44 9.67
C PHE A 297 8.63 -16.19 8.78
N PHE A 298 9.12 -14.95 8.73
CA PHE A 298 10.23 -14.55 7.88
C PHE A 298 11.37 -13.94 8.71
N PRO A 299 11.92 -14.66 9.71
CA PRO A 299 12.88 -14.10 10.67
C PRO A 299 14.18 -13.61 10.01
N GLY A 300 14.64 -14.29 8.96
CA GLY A 300 15.82 -13.84 8.20
C GLY A 300 15.60 -12.51 7.49
N SER A 301 14.41 -12.28 6.96
CA SER A 301 14.04 -11.01 6.33
C SER A 301 13.89 -9.89 7.36
N SER A 302 13.24 -10.17 8.50
CA SER A 302 13.03 -9.16 9.55
C SER A 302 14.32 -8.75 10.25
N GLN A 303 15.27 -9.68 10.42
CA GLN A 303 16.60 -9.35 10.97
C GLN A 303 17.39 -8.42 10.03
N GLY A 304 17.17 -8.51 8.72
CA GLY A 304 17.84 -7.66 7.74
C GLY A 304 17.18 -6.29 7.54
N CYS A 305 15.90 -6.13 7.87
CA CYS A 305 15.16 -4.88 7.70
C CYS A 305 13.87 -4.86 8.54
N ASP A 306 13.72 -3.85 9.40
CA ASP A 306 12.53 -3.67 10.24
C ASP A 306 11.24 -3.47 9.41
N ALA A 307 11.38 -2.93 8.19
CA ALA A 307 10.30 -2.68 7.25
C ALA A 307 10.36 -3.61 6.02
N PHE A 308 10.79 -4.87 6.17
CA PHE A 308 11.00 -5.78 5.03
C PHE A 308 9.77 -6.03 4.16
N LEU A 309 8.54 -5.80 4.65
CA LEU A 309 7.32 -5.86 3.84
C LEU A 309 7.31 -4.81 2.72
N ARG A 310 8.02 -3.68 2.88
CA ARG A 310 8.23 -2.68 1.82
C ARG A 310 9.05 -3.20 0.65
N HIS A 311 9.72 -4.34 0.79
CA HIS A 311 10.41 -4.96 -0.34
C HIS A 311 9.43 -5.56 -1.36
N LYS A 312 8.13 -5.64 -1.04
CA LYS A 312 7.06 -6.19 -1.91
C LYS A 312 7.38 -7.62 -2.39
N MET A 313 7.92 -8.45 -1.49
CA MET A 313 8.33 -9.84 -1.77
C MET A 313 7.56 -10.89 -0.94
N THR A 314 6.82 -10.48 0.08
CA THR A 314 6.22 -11.40 1.07
C THR A 314 4.77 -11.73 0.73
N LEU A 315 4.47 -13.00 0.49
CA LEU A 315 3.12 -13.48 0.17
C LEU A 315 2.60 -14.35 1.31
N ILE A 316 1.43 -13.98 1.83
CA ILE A 316 0.74 -14.69 2.91
C ILE A 316 -0.69 -14.94 2.45
N SER A 317 -1.10 -16.20 2.42
CA SER A 317 -2.43 -16.59 1.95
C SER A 317 -3.54 -16.25 2.95
N PRO A 318 -4.79 -16.05 2.48
CA PRO A 318 -5.98 -15.90 3.33
C PRO A 318 -6.13 -16.99 4.39
N SER A 319 -5.77 -18.24 4.07
CA SER A 319 -5.83 -19.37 5.00
C SER A 319 -4.90 -19.18 6.20
N ILE A 320 -3.72 -18.60 6.00
CA ILE A 320 -2.78 -18.28 7.09
C ILE A 320 -3.30 -17.10 7.91
N LEU A 321 -3.78 -16.03 7.25
CA LEU A 321 -4.37 -14.89 7.95
C LEU A 321 -5.52 -15.32 8.86
N LYS A 322 -6.43 -16.16 8.35
CA LYS A 322 -7.54 -16.74 9.11
C LYS A 322 -7.05 -17.60 10.27
N LYS A 323 -6.06 -18.48 10.04
CA LYS A 323 -5.48 -19.35 11.08
C LYS A 323 -4.92 -18.56 12.27
N TYR A 324 -4.29 -17.42 12.00
CA TYR A 324 -3.71 -16.54 13.03
C TYR A 324 -4.62 -15.37 13.41
N SER A 325 -5.90 -15.44 13.05
CA SER A 325 -6.93 -14.45 13.40
C SER A 325 -6.56 -13.01 12.99
N ILE A 326 -5.80 -12.83 11.91
CA ILE A 326 -5.59 -11.51 11.30
C ILE A 326 -6.86 -11.19 10.51
N PRO A 327 -7.60 -10.13 10.87
CA PRO A 327 -8.77 -9.72 10.13
C PRO A 327 -8.33 -9.19 8.78
N PHE A 328 -9.00 -9.65 7.73
CA PHE A 328 -8.83 -9.18 6.38
C PHE A 328 -10.17 -9.26 5.65
N ASP A 329 -10.26 -8.56 4.53
CA ASP A 329 -11.36 -8.68 3.59
C ASP A 329 -10.80 -8.84 2.18
N ARG A 330 -11.65 -9.29 1.25
CA ARG A 330 -11.26 -9.49 -0.16
C ARG A 330 -12.30 -8.91 -1.10
N ILE A 331 -11.84 -8.41 -2.23
CA ILE A 331 -12.70 -7.88 -3.29
C ILE A 331 -12.05 -8.11 -4.65
N THR A 332 -12.86 -8.30 -5.69
CA THR A 332 -12.39 -8.35 -7.08
C THR A 332 -12.72 -7.02 -7.74
N GLN A 333 -11.73 -6.37 -8.34
CA GLN A 333 -11.85 -5.19 -9.19
C GLN A 333 -12.05 -5.64 -10.63
N GLU A 334 -13.15 -5.21 -11.22
CA GLU A 334 -13.50 -5.45 -12.62
C GLU A 334 -13.00 -4.30 -13.52
N GLU A 335 -13.01 -4.51 -14.83
CA GLU A 335 -12.72 -3.47 -15.82
C GLU A 335 -13.61 -2.24 -15.59
N GLY A 336 -13.00 -1.06 -15.67
CA GLY A 336 -13.68 0.22 -15.50
C GLY A 336 -13.90 0.64 -14.04
N GLU A 337 -13.35 -0.08 -13.08
CA GLU A 337 -13.50 0.23 -11.65
C GLU A 337 -12.21 0.80 -11.05
N PHE A 338 -12.37 1.71 -10.08
CA PHE A 338 -11.29 2.22 -9.25
C PHE A 338 -11.17 1.44 -7.94
N MET A 339 -9.94 1.29 -7.48
CA MET A 339 -9.58 0.88 -6.12
C MET A 339 -8.81 2.01 -5.45
N VAL A 340 -9.16 2.32 -4.21
CA VAL A 340 -8.48 3.33 -3.39
C VAL A 340 -7.94 2.65 -2.13
N THR A 341 -6.63 2.64 -1.96
CA THR A 341 -5.98 2.20 -0.71
C THR A 341 -5.81 3.39 0.21
N PHE A 342 -5.87 3.13 1.52
CA PHE A 342 -5.78 4.17 2.54
C PHE A 342 -4.46 4.05 3.32
N PRO A 343 -3.98 5.14 3.94
CA PRO A 343 -2.77 5.15 4.75
C PRO A 343 -2.68 3.98 5.72
N TYR A 344 -1.56 3.28 5.65
CA TYR A 344 -1.24 2.09 6.45
C TYR A 344 -2.18 0.88 6.24
N GLY A 345 -3.02 0.92 5.20
CA GLY A 345 -3.83 -0.21 4.75
C GLY A 345 -2.98 -1.22 3.99
N TYR A 346 -2.57 -2.29 4.67
CA TYR A 346 -1.85 -3.38 4.03
C TYR A 346 -2.73 -4.06 2.99
N HIS A 347 -2.18 -4.27 1.80
CA HIS A 347 -2.90 -4.94 0.72
C HIS A 347 -1.97 -5.83 -0.13
N ALA A 348 -2.57 -6.83 -0.77
CA ALA A 348 -1.93 -7.79 -1.66
C ALA A 348 -2.96 -8.33 -2.66
N GLY A 349 -2.51 -9.04 -3.69
CA GLY A 349 -3.45 -9.62 -4.66
C GLY A 349 -2.81 -10.12 -5.93
N PHE A 350 -3.67 -10.45 -6.91
CA PHE A 350 -3.26 -11.08 -8.15
C PHE A 350 -4.19 -10.76 -9.32
N ASN A 351 -3.64 -10.83 -10.54
CA ASN A 351 -4.37 -10.64 -11.79
C ASN A 351 -4.96 -11.96 -12.31
N HIS A 352 -6.17 -11.89 -12.85
CA HIS A 352 -6.90 -13.07 -13.34
C HIS A 352 -6.48 -13.46 -14.75
N GLY A 353 -5.91 -12.56 -15.52
CA GLY A 353 -5.46 -12.78 -16.89
C GLY A 353 -4.84 -11.52 -17.47
N PHE A 354 -4.83 -11.40 -18.80
CA PHE A 354 -4.31 -10.20 -19.46
C PHE A 354 -5.17 -8.98 -19.10
N ASN A 355 -4.54 -7.97 -18.50
CA ASN A 355 -5.20 -6.71 -18.15
C ASN A 355 -4.23 -5.53 -18.16
N CYS A 356 -4.77 -4.32 -18.09
CA CYS A 356 -4.00 -3.10 -17.91
C CYS A 356 -4.61 -2.25 -16.80
N ALA A 357 -3.80 -1.87 -15.82
CA ALA A 357 -4.19 -0.93 -14.77
C ALA A 357 -3.26 0.28 -14.77
N GLU A 358 -3.78 1.42 -14.34
CA GLU A 358 -3.01 2.64 -14.08
C GLU A 358 -3.12 2.99 -12.59
N SER A 359 -2.03 3.43 -11.97
CA SER A 359 -2.07 3.88 -10.58
C SER A 359 -1.06 4.97 -10.26
N THR A 360 -1.32 5.71 -9.19
CA THR A 360 -0.40 6.67 -8.57
C THR A 360 -0.69 6.77 -7.07
N ASN A 361 0.18 7.45 -6.33
CA ASN A 361 -0.10 7.84 -4.94
C ASN A 361 -0.72 9.23 -4.84
N PHE A 362 -1.40 9.49 -3.72
CA PHE A 362 -1.92 10.82 -3.42
C PHE A 362 -1.98 11.05 -1.90
N ALA A 363 -2.19 12.31 -1.50
CA ALA A 363 -2.18 12.69 -0.10
C ALA A 363 -3.36 13.60 0.29
N THR A 364 -3.83 13.41 1.52
CA THR A 364 -4.83 14.26 2.20
C THR A 364 -4.24 14.80 3.50
N LEU A 365 -4.93 15.73 4.18
CA LEU A 365 -4.45 16.27 5.46
C LEU A 365 -4.24 15.17 6.51
N ARG A 366 -5.09 14.12 6.48
CA ARG A 366 -4.97 12.98 7.40
C ARG A 366 -3.66 12.22 7.22
N TRP A 367 -3.13 12.14 6.00
CA TRP A 367 -1.91 11.38 5.73
C TRP A 367 -0.67 11.95 6.43
N ILE A 368 -0.62 13.25 6.73
CA ILE A 368 0.60 13.90 7.26
C ILE A 368 1.12 13.19 8.52
N ASP A 369 0.22 12.81 9.44
CA ASP A 369 0.62 12.09 10.65
C ASP A 369 1.09 10.65 10.37
N TYR A 370 0.55 9.99 9.32
CA TYR A 370 1.06 8.70 8.86
C TYR A 370 2.46 8.83 8.25
N GLY A 371 2.66 9.80 7.36
CA GLY A 371 3.96 10.05 6.72
C GLY A 371 5.07 10.34 7.72
N LYS A 372 4.77 11.04 8.83
CA LYS A 372 5.73 11.29 9.93
C LYS A 372 6.14 10.03 10.69
N MET A 373 5.25 9.05 10.76
CA MET A 373 5.45 7.81 11.54
C MET A 373 5.78 6.60 10.66
N ALA A 374 5.78 6.76 9.33
CA ALA A 374 6.04 5.70 8.39
C ALA A 374 7.41 5.07 8.63
N THR A 375 7.43 3.78 8.98
CA THR A 375 8.68 3.02 9.17
C THR A 375 9.29 2.75 7.81
N GLN A 376 10.49 3.25 7.52
CA GLN A 376 11.12 3.11 6.21
C GLN A 376 12.06 1.91 6.14
N CYS A 377 12.29 1.39 4.93
CA CYS A 377 13.34 0.40 4.71
C CYS A 377 14.72 1.07 4.82
N THR A 378 15.63 0.42 5.55
CA THR A 378 16.99 0.92 5.81
C THR A 378 18.07 0.12 5.10
N CYS A 379 17.74 -1.02 4.48
CA CYS A 379 18.71 -1.89 3.82
C CYS A 379 18.89 -1.63 2.32
N ARG A 380 18.06 -0.77 1.73
CA ARG A 380 18.09 -0.39 0.30
C ARG A 380 18.23 1.14 0.15
N LYS A 381 19.06 1.58 -0.80
CA LYS A 381 19.36 3.01 -1.02
C LYS A 381 18.39 3.70 -1.99
N ASP A 382 17.72 2.90 -2.81
CA ASP A 382 16.79 3.25 -3.88
C ASP A 382 15.34 3.38 -3.42
N MET A 383 15.08 3.33 -2.11
CA MET A 383 13.74 3.53 -1.56
C MET A 383 13.27 4.97 -1.70
N VAL A 384 11.99 5.14 -2.00
CA VAL A 384 11.31 6.44 -1.99
C VAL A 384 11.43 7.08 -0.61
N LYS A 385 11.84 8.34 -0.59
CA LYS A 385 11.85 9.19 0.61
C LYS A 385 11.20 10.51 0.31
N ILE A 386 10.18 10.85 1.07
CA ILE A 386 9.52 12.16 1.01
C ILE A 386 9.88 12.93 2.28
N SER A 387 10.39 14.14 2.12
CA SER A 387 10.64 15.01 3.26
C SER A 387 9.31 15.48 3.84
N MET A 388 9.02 15.07 5.08
CA MET A 388 7.83 15.54 5.78
C MET A 388 7.93 17.00 6.25
N ASP A 389 9.11 17.62 6.17
CA ASP A 389 9.38 18.98 6.67
C ASP A 389 8.42 20.01 6.09
N VAL A 390 8.23 20.00 4.77
CA VAL A 390 7.35 20.95 4.08
C VAL A 390 5.89 20.81 4.54
N PHE A 391 5.41 19.58 4.71
CA PHE A 391 4.04 19.32 5.15
C PHE A 391 3.83 19.77 6.59
N VAL A 392 4.73 19.44 7.50
CA VAL A 392 4.59 19.82 8.91
C VAL A 392 4.75 21.33 9.08
N ARG A 393 5.74 21.94 8.41
CA ARG A 393 5.97 23.39 8.47
C ARG A 393 4.78 24.19 7.96
N CYS A 394 4.21 23.78 6.82
CA CYS A 394 3.13 24.53 6.18
C CYS A 394 1.74 24.21 6.73
N LEU A 395 1.48 22.96 7.17
CA LEU A 395 0.14 22.48 7.49
C LEU A 395 -0.05 22.06 8.96
N GLN A 396 1.03 21.99 9.75
CA GLN A 396 1.01 21.74 11.19
C GLN A 396 2.04 22.64 11.94
N PRO A 397 2.06 23.97 11.68
CA PRO A 397 3.11 24.87 12.17
C PRO A 397 3.21 24.89 13.70
N GLU A 398 2.10 24.70 14.41
CA GLU A 398 2.03 24.63 15.87
C GLU A 398 2.76 23.41 16.45
N ARG A 399 2.91 22.34 15.66
CA ARG A 399 3.61 21.10 16.03
C ARG A 399 5.02 21.02 15.47
N TYR A 400 5.39 21.91 14.55
CA TYR A 400 6.64 21.81 13.79
C TYR A 400 7.90 21.78 14.66
N GLU A 401 8.02 22.69 15.63
CA GLU A 401 9.19 22.74 16.52
C GLU A 401 9.28 21.49 17.42
N GLN A 402 8.14 21.01 17.92
CA GLN A 402 8.09 19.79 18.73
C GLN A 402 8.45 18.55 17.89
N TRP A 403 7.95 18.48 16.66
CA TRP A 403 8.24 17.42 15.72
C TRP A 403 9.72 17.40 15.33
N LYS A 404 10.35 18.55 15.04
CA LYS A 404 11.79 18.65 14.77
C LYS A 404 12.65 18.18 15.93
N GLN A 405 12.19 18.38 17.16
CA GLN A 405 12.87 17.90 18.37
C GLN A 405 12.60 16.43 18.70
N GLY A 406 11.78 15.72 17.90
CA GLY A 406 11.36 14.34 18.17
C GLY A 406 10.43 14.21 19.38
N LYS A 407 9.73 15.29 19.75
CA LYS A 407 8.84 15.37 20.93
C LYS A 407 7.36 15.44 20.59
N ASP A 408 7.00 15.30 19.31
CA ASP A 408 5.60 15.22 18.90
C ASP A 408 5.00 13.86 19.34
N GLY A 409 4.25 13.88 20.44
CA GLY A 409 3.66 12.70 21.07
C GLY A 409 2.32 12.25 20.46
N THR A 410 2.01 12.65 19.24
CA THR A 410 0.74 12.32 18.59
C THR A 410 0.60 10.81 18.40
N VAL A 411 -0.60 10.29 18.68
CA VAL A 411 -0.97 8.89 18.46
C VAL A 411 -1.93 8.83 17.28
N LEU A 412 -1.69 7.94 16.33
CA LEU A 412 -2.58 7.75 15.18
C LEU A 412 -3.93 7.17 15.63
N ASP A 413 -4.99 7.92 15.38
CA ASP A 413 -6.36 7.42 15.40
C ASP A 413 -6.78 7.01 13.98
N HIS A 414 -6.78 5.70 13.74
CA HIS A 414 -7.16 5.13 12.44
C HIS A 414 -8.66 5.27 12.10
N GLN A 415 -9.50 5.64 13.07
CA GLN A 415 -10.95 5.81 12.86
C GLN A 415 -11.28 7.23 12.42
N ARG A 416 -10.44 8.21 12.72
CA ARG A 416 -10.66 9.61 12.37
C ARG A 416 -10.60 9.82 10.85
N PRO A 417 -11.64 10.39 10.20
CA PRO A 417 -11.61 10.72 8.78
C PRO A 417 -10.79 12.00 8.52
N THR A 418 -10.38 12.19 7.27
CA THR A 418 -9.74 13.41 6.78
C THR A 418 -10.71 14.57 6.72
N THR A 419 -10.18 15.78 6.85
CA THR A 419 -10.87 17.02 6.48
C THR A 419 -10.43 17.46 5.09
N LEU A 420 -11.27 18.24 4.41
CA LEU A 420 -10.98 18.76 3.07
C LEU A 420 -10.04 19.96 3.08
N ASN A 421 -10.26 20.85 4.04
CA ASN A 421 -9.52 22.08 4.22
C ASN A 421 -9.03 22.21 5.67
N SER A 422 -8.06 23.09 5.84
CA SER A 422 -7.67 23.69 7.12
C SER A 422 -7.28 25.15 6.86
N PRO A 423 -7.30 26.02 7.88
CA PRO A 423 -6.82 27.39 7.73
C PRO A 423 -5.40 27.47 7.14
N GLU A 424 -4.53 26.55 7.53
CA GLU A 424 -3.15 26.44 7.07
C GLU A 424 -3.08 26.04 5.59
N LEU A 425 -3.92 25.08 5.18
CA LEU A 425 -4.00 24.67 3.78
C LEU A 425 -4.55 25.78 2.88
N GLU A 426 -5.56 26.51 3.34
CA GLU A 426 -6.12 27.66 2.61
C GLU A 426 -5.10 28.80 2.50
N HIS A 427 -4.38 29.08 3.60
CA HIS A 427 -3.29 30.05 3.62
C HIS A 427 -2.17 29.66 2.64
N TRP A 428 -1.75 28.39 2.63
CA TRP A 428 -0.75 27.90 1.68
C TRP A 428 -1.25 28.03 0.22
N ARG A 429 -2.50 27.62 -0.06
CA ARG A 429 -3.09 27.73 -1.41
C ARG A 429 -3.19 29.18 -1.90
N ALA A 430 -3.40 30.15 -1.01
CA ALA A 430 -3.48 31.56 -1.36
C ALA A 430 -2.10 32.20 -1.59
N ASN A 431 -1.06 31.69 -0.91
CA ASN A 431 0.29 32.26 -0.95
C ASN A 431 1.27 31.51 -1.84
N ARG A 432 0.88 30.36 -2.40
CA ARG A 432 1.69 29.67 -3.41
C ARG A 432 1.83 30.57 -4.63
N THR A 433 3.07 30.90 -4.98
CA THR A 433 3.37 31.44 -6.31
C THR A 433 3.11 30.31 -7.30
N ASP A 434 2.23 30.53 -8.28
CA ASP A 434 2.05 29.57 -9.36
C ASP A 434 3.44 29.20 -9.92
N GLY A 435 3.79 27.92 -9.84
CA GLY A 435 5.03 27.41 -10.39
C GLY A 435 5.15 27.67 -11.91
N PRO A 436 6.29 27.34 -12.52
CA PRO A 436 6.62 27.70 -13.91
C PRO A 436 5.57 27.31 -14.98
N ALA A 437 4.61 26.43 -14.67
CA ALA A 437 3.47 26.11 -15.54
C ALA A 437 2.56 27.33 -15.83
N ALA A 438 2.34 28.25 -14.88
CA ALA A 438 1.53 29.45 -15.14
C ALA A 438 2.28 30.54 -15.92
N GLN A 439 3.62 30.49 -15.97
CA GLN A 439 4.42 31.35 -16.84
C GLN A 439 4.38 30.91 -18.30
N LEU A 440 4.21 29.61 -18.57
CA LEU A 440 3.99 29.11 -19.94
C LEU A 440 2.64 29.59 -20.50
N GLN A 441 1.59 29.67 -19.70
CA GLN A 441 0.28 30.13 -20.15
C GLN A 441 0.19 31.64 -20.40
N LYS A 442 1.03 32.45 -19.73
CA LYS A 442 1.13 33.90 -19.98
C LYS A 442 1.90 34.26 -21.25
N ASN A 443 2.71 33.35 -21.80
CA ASN A 443 3.49 33.61 -23.01
C ASN A 443 2.77 33.25 -24.33
N TYR A 444 1.54 32.70 -24.27
CA TYR A 444 0.72 32.42 -25.46
C TYR A 444 -0.39 33.46 -25.73
N TYR A 445 -0.51 34.50 -24.88
CA TYR A 445 -1.45 35.61 -25.07
C TYR A 445 -0.75 36.96 -24.99
N THR A 446 0.34 37.13 -25.74
CA THR A 446 0.80 38.47 -26.15
C THR A 446 1.21 38.42 -27.63
N ILE A 447 0.26 38.73 -28.51
CA ILE A 447 0.50 39.36 -29.82
C ILE A 447 -0.41 40.59 -29.87
#